data_AF-A0ABD6HEM7-F1
#
_entry.id   AF-A0ABD6HEM7-F1
#
_cell.length_a   1.000
_cell.length_b   1.000
_cell.length_c   1.000
_cell.angle_alpha   90.00
_cell.angle_beta   90.00
_cell.angle_gamma   90.00
#
_symmetry.space_group_name_H-M   'P 1'
#
loop_
_entity.id
_entity.type
_entity.pdbx_description
1 polymer ?
#
loop_
_entity_poly.entity_id
_entity_poly.type
_entity_poly.pdbx_seq_one_letter_code
_entity_poly.pdbx_strand_id
1 'polypeptide(L)'
;MIRNDGPAFYRSYRLRILKAPAVSSRSSAMERRTEPMQETVSINGLTLCHKHSDGWVRSTLPDVCRSPDKPVPYTNTAYARDLAKGTTTVFSHGGAMNGIKGSEFYRSFGDEPGSGGGVKSGVHLDRATWLSWSPNVFMEGRNVTRLTDRMLLNKGNTISAGGYFTGPVRDKKNEDLLEEFCKAACACLAAGTMNQRCVAAKLKEWAKANGKNVYPEATYVRSGPKGEWRLLGERADGSLRTSRPPGSRVPDVTDLDNKSIVEGKLSNPKTGFKDRYNPGQESDYQRMAKQNDLTFEKVDFDDCDCDGKGRSKEVRKREAEQAAQDLSVAQTLMSVASFAARRNPVGLFLDMLFTASPAY
;
A
#
# COMPACT_ATOMS: atom_id res chain seq x y z
N MET A 1 75.13 16.07 -45.25
CA MET A 1 74.84 15.28 -44.04
C MET A 1 73.57 15.86 -43.46
N ILE A 2 72.38 15.24 -43.41
CA ILE A 2 71.94 13.83 -43.41
C ILE A 2 70.60 13.75 -44.18
N ARG A 3 70.33 12.55 -44.72
CA ARG A 3 69.22 12.14 -45.58
C ARG A 3 67.85 12.04 -44.89
N ASN A 4 66.81 12.14 -45.73
CA ASN A 4 65.55 11.35 -45.82
C ASN A 4 64.91 10.74 -44.55
N ASP A 5 63.60 10.95 -44.37
CA ASP A 5 62.50 10.07 -44.83
C ASP A 5 61.14 10.67 -44.40
N GLY A 6 60.11 10.64 -45.27
CA GLY A 6 58.72 11.05 -44.92
C GLY A 6 58.06 10.09 -43.91
N PRO A 7 56.78 10.25 -43.48
CA PRO A 7 55.65 10.21 -44.43
C PRO A 7 54.31 10.91 -44.03
N ALA A 8 53.41 10.99 -45.02
CA ALA A 8 51.97 10.63 -44.99
C ALA A 8 50.90 11.39 -44.17
N PHE A 9 49.98 11.99 -44.94
CA PHE A 9 48.52 11.79 -44.96
C PHE A 9 47.62 12.17 -43.76
N TYR A 10 46.58 12.93 -44.11
CA TYR A 10 45.37 13.31 -43.37
C TYR A 10 44.88 12.35 -42.26
N ARG A 11 44.69 12.87 -41.03
CA ARG A 11 43.72 12.37 -40.04
C ARG A 11 43.27 13.47 -39.06
N SER A 12 41.98 13.80 -39.15
CA SER A 12 41.07 14.31 -38.10
C SER A 12 41.67 14.96 -36.83
N TYR A 13 41.65 16.30 -36.77
CA TYR A 13 41.74 17.01 -35.50
C TYR A 13 40.38 17.01 -34.79
N ARG A 14 40.31 16.22 -33.70
CA ARG A 14 39.22 16.22 -32.71
C ARG A 14 38.91 17.64 -32.22
N LEU A 15 37.67 18.08 -32.37
CA LEU A 15 37.09 19.16 -31.56
C LEU A 15 37.14 18.76 -30.08
N ARG A 16 38.01 19.43 -29.31
CA ARG A 16 37.94 19.41 -27.85
C ARG A 16 36.72 20.20 -27.42
N ILE A 17 35.62 19.52 -27.14
CA ILE A 17 34.53 20.10 -26.35
C ILE A 17 35.12 20.35 -24.96
N LEU A 18 35.28 21.62 -24.62
CA LEU A 18 35.66 22.07 -23.29
C LEU A 18 34.62 21.54 -22.30
N LYS A 19 35.06 20.71 -21.35
CA LYS A 19 34.25 20.28 -20.20
C LYS A 19 33.74 21.54 -19.50
N ALA A 20 32.42 21.70 -19.44
CA ALA A 20 31.78 22.62 -18.51
C ALA A 20 32.23 22.27 -17.07
N PRO A 21 32.48 23.27 -16.21
CA PRO A 21 32.91 23.03 -14.85
C PRO A 21 31.79 22.31 -14.08
N ALA A 22 32.18 21.35 -13.26
CA ALA A 22 31.28 20.62 -12.38
C ALA A 22 30.60 21.60 -11.41
N VAL A 23 29.29 21.83 -11.60
CA VAL A 23 28.48 22.56 -10.63
C VAL A 23 28.24 21.64 -9.44
N SER A 24 29.10 21.80 -8.45
CA SER A 24 28.94 21.32 -7.09
C SER A 24 27.85 22.12 -6.39
N SER A 25 26.64 21.59 -6.37
CA SER A 25 25.70 21.80 -5.27
C SER A 25 24.81 20.56 -5.15
N ARG A 26 25.40 19.50 -4.59
CA ARG A 26 24.63 18.38 -4.03
C ARG A 26 23.79 18.93 -2.88
N SER A 27 22.56 19.32 -3.18
CA SER A 27 21.50 19.33 -2.16
C SER A 27 21.37 17.89 -1.65
N SER A 28 21.77 17.67 -0.40
CA SER A 28 21.75 16.39 0.31
C SER A 28 20.32 15.87 0.59
N ALA A 29 19.31 16.33 -0.16
CA ALA A 29 17.90 16.02 0.05
C ALA A 29 17.34 14.91 -0.85
N MET A 30 18.04 14.50 -1.92
CA MET A 30 17.48 13.58 -2.92
C MET A 30 17.84 12.09 -2.70
N GLU A 31 18.72 11.76 -1.75
CA GLU A 31 19.25 10.39 -1.60
C GLU A 31 18.93 9.72 -0.25
N ARG A 32 17.87 10.15 0.45
CA ARG A 32 17.50 9.56 1.76
C ARG A 32 15.99 9.42 2.04
N ARG A 33 15.21 8.99 1.06
CA ARG A 33 13.85 8.45 1.31
C ARG A 33 13.64 7.15 0.52
N THR A 34 14.35 6.09 0.93
CA THR A 34 14.05 4.70 0.53
C THR A 34 13.00 4.08 1.45
N GLU A 35 12.01 4.89 1.84
CA GLU A 35 10.89 4.42 2.63
C GLU A 35 9.70 4.37 1.70
N PRO A 36 9.06 3.19 1.59
CA PRO A 36 7.96 3.06 0.67
C PRO A 36 6.80 3.93 1.15
N MET A 37 6.16 4.58 0.18
CA MET A 37 5.17 5.61 0.38
C MET A 37 3.81 5.13 -0.09
N GLN A 38 2.80 5.42 0.70
CA GLN A 38 1.42 5.00 0.43
C GLN A 38 0.84 5.74 -0.79
N GLU A 39 -0.02 5.04 -1.53
CA GLU A 39 -0.65 5.57 -2.73
C GLU A 39 -1.69 6.64 -2.44
N THR A 40 -1.53 7.81 -3.05
CA THR A 40 -2.45 8.96 -2.92
C THR A 40 -3.05 9.39 -4.26
N VAL A 41 -2.57 8.84 -5.38
CA VAL A 41 -3.03 9.20 -6.72
C VAL A 41 -3.95 8.10 -7.26
N SER A 42 -5.19 8.48 -7.58
CA SER A 42 -6.18 7.59 -8.18
C SER A 42 -6.34 7.87 -9.68
N ILE A 43 -6.29 6.82 -10.48
CA ILE A 43 -6.42 6.81 -11.93
C ILE A 43 -7.57 5.85 -12.26
N ASN A 44 -8.72 6.38 -12.69
CA ASN A 44 -9.95 5.60 -12.92
C ASN A 44 -10.41 4.81 -11.66
N GLY A 45 -10.24 5.36 -10.46
CA GLY A 45 -10.60 4.67 -9.22
C GLY A 45 -9.59 3.62 -8.75
N LEU A 46 -8.45 3.49 -9.44
CA LEU A 46 -7.38 2.53 -9.12
C LEU A 46 -6.09 3.30 -8.79
N THR A 47 -5.30 2.81 -7.83
CA THR A 47 -4.04 3.48 -7.45
C THR A 47 -3.05 3.48 -8.61
N LEU A 48 -2.25 4.55 -8.71
CA LEU A 48 -1.13 4.65 -9.66
C LEU A 48 -0.03 3.65 -9.30
N CYS A 49 0.66 3.06 -10.27
CA CYS A 49 1.94 2.41 -10.00
C CYS A 49 3.07 3.44 -10.03
N HIS A 50 3.88 3.54 -8.97
CA HIS A 50 5.08 4.36 -8.97
C HIS A 50 6.23 3.70 -8.20
N LYS A 51 7.46 4.13 -8.48
CA LYS A 51 8.68 3.50 -7.96
C LYS A 51 8.81 3.53 -6.43
N HIS A 52 8.24 4.54 -5.77
CA HIS A 52 8.30 4.64 -4.31
C HIS A 52 7.14 3.91 -3.62
N SER A 53 6.29 3.20 -4.36
CA SER A 53 5.14 2.48 -3.82
C SER A 53 5.55 1.24 -3.04
N ASP A 54 4.76 0.88 -2.03
CA ASP A 54 4.76 -0.45 -1.38
C ASP A 54 4.15 -1.54 -2.28
N GLY A 55 3.76 -1.20 -3.51
CA GLY A 55 3.08 -2.11 -4.39
C GLY A 55 3.92 -3.30 -4.85
N TRP A 56 3.24 -4.41 -5.09
CA TRP A 56 3.83 -5.66 -5.55
C TRP A 56 2.87 -6.38 -6.50
N VAL A 57 3.40 -7.39 -7.19
CA VAL A 57 2.63 -8.30 -8.03
C VAL A 57 3.09 -9.71 -7.77
N ARG A 58 2.15 -10.67 -7.67
CA ARG A 58 2.46 -12.09 -7.53
C ARG A 58 1.80 -12.90 -8.63
N SER A 59 2.47 -13.94 -9.08
CA SER A 59 1.97 -14.90 -10.05
C SER A 59 0.67 -15.54 -9.56
N THR A 60 -0.37 -15.52 -10.38
CA THR A 60 -1.62 -16.25 -10.12
C THR A 60 -1.54 -17.68 -10.62
N LEU A 61 -0.80 -17.90 -11.71
CA LEU A 61 -0.47 -19.23 -12.19
C LEU A 61 0.96 -19.59 -11.73
N PRO A 62 1.25 -20.89 -11.52
CA PRO A 62 2.59 -21.29 -11.11
C PRO A 62 3.63 -20.95 -12.18
N ASP A 63 4.77 -20.47 -11.72
CA ASP A 63 5.98 -20.25 -12.51
C ASP A 63 6.71 -21.57 -12.70
N VAL A 64 6.33 -22.33 -13.72
CA VAL A 64 6.89 -23.67 -13.93
C VAL A 64 8.31 -23.56 -14.47
N CYS A 65 9.28 -24.06 -13.71
CA CYS A 65 10.70 -24.07 -14.09
C CYS A 65 11.18 -25.49 -14.41
N ARG A 66 12.23 -25.56 -15.23
CA ARG A 66 12.91 -26.81 -15.56
C ARG A 66 13.79 -27.23 -14.39
N SER A 67 13.65 -28.48 -13.98
CA SER A 67 14.47 -29.14 -12.98
C SER A 67 14.86 -30.54 -13.49
N PRO A 68 15.91 -31.18 -12.95
CA PRO A 68 16.49 -32.39 -13.54
C PRO A 68 15.50 -33.53 -13.77
N ASP A 69 14.59 -33.78 -12.80
CA ASP A 69 13.66 -34.91 -12.89
C ASP A 69 12.33 -34.56 -13.58
N LYS A 70 11.77 -33.39 -13.26
CA LYS A 70 10.46 -32.93 -13.77
C LYS A 70 10.30 -31.42 -13.62
N PRO A 71 9.45 -30.76 -14.43
CA PRO A 71 9.14 -29.35 -14.24
C PRO A 71 8.51 -29.10 -12.85
N VAL A 72 9.04 -28.11 -12.14
CA VAL A 72 8.60 -27.75 -10.77
C VAL A 72 7.86 -26.42 -10.80
N PRO A 73 6.64 -26.33 -10.23
CA PRO A 73 5.91 -25.07 -10.13
C PRO A 73 6.45 -24.20 -8.98
N TYR A 74 6.76 -22.94 -9.27
CA TYR A 74 7.16 -21.94 -8.28
C TYR A 74 6.14 -20.80 -8.18
N THR A 75 6.25 -20.00 -7.13
CA THR A 75 5.55 -18.71 -7.05
C THR A 75 6.52 -17.61 -7.44
N ASN A 76 6.08 -16.65 -8.25
CA ASN A 76 6.93 -15.53 -8.63
C ASN A 76 6.32 -14.20 -8.14
N THR A 77 7.16 -13.26 -7.67
CA THR A 77 6.75 -11.96 -7.15
C THR A 77 7.68 -10.85 -7.66
N ALA A 78 7.14 -9.67 -7.97
CA ALA A 78 7.94 -8.49 -8.31
C ALA A 78 7.41 -7.24 -7.59
N TYR A 79 8.26 -6.23 -7.43
CA TYR A 79 7.97 -5.07 -6.57
C TYR A 79 8.05 -3.75 -7.33
N ALA A 80 7.23 -2.78 -6.94
CA ALA A 80 7.20 -1.44 -7.52
C ALA A 80 8.50 -0.66 -7.32
N ARG A 81 9.23 -0.92 -6.22
CA ARG A 81 10.58 -0.36 -5.98
C ARG A 81 11.59 -0.64 -7.10
N ASP A 82 11.38 -1.73 -7.82
CA ASP A 82 12.22 -2.16 -8.94
C ASP A 82 11.71 -1.60 -10.29
N LEU A 83 10.76 -0.66 -10.28
CA LEU A 83 10.23 -0.03 -11.48
C LEU A 83 11.36 0.66 -12.27
N ALA A 84 11.41 0.30 -13.54
CA ALA A 84 12.32 0.79 -14.55
C ALA A 84 11.54 1.14 -15.82
N LYS A 85 12.16 1.97 -16.69
CA LYS A 85 11.57 2.40 -17.97
C LYS A 85 10.18 3.07 -17.86
N GLY A 86 9.88 3.63 -16.68
CA GLY A 86 8.70 4.45 -16.44
C GLY A 86 8.84 5.85 -17.01
N THR A 87 8.16 6.82 -16.40
CA THR A 87 8.27 8.24 -16.76
C THR A 87 9.66 8.82 -16.48
N THR A 88 10.00 9.89 -17.20
CA THR A 88 11.27 10.62 -17.06
C THR A 88 11.10 12.12 -16.80
N THR A 89 9.91 12.66 -17.09
CA THR A 89 9.56 14.08 -16.98
C THR A 89 8.35 14.31 -16.07
N VAL A 90 7.48 13.31 -15.91
CA VAL A 90 6.32 13.36 -15.02
C VAL A 90 6.61 12.53 -13.77
N PHE A 91 6.61 13.16 -12.61
CA PHE A 91 6.87 12.50 -11.33
C PHE A 91 5.66 12.62 -10.41
N SER A 92 5.47 11.62 -9.54
CA SER A 92 4.48 11.67 -8.45
C SER A 92 5.18 11.44 -7.11
N HIS A 93 4.45 11.47 -5.99
CA HIS A 93 4.91 10.86 -4.73
C HIS A 93 6.36 11.23 -4.34
N GLY A 94 6.65 12.54 -4.29
CA GLY A 94 7.96 13.06 -3.88
C GLY A 94 9.10 12.81 -4.88
N GLY A 95 8.81 12.78 -6.18
CA GLY A 95 9.81 12.58 -7.23
C GLY A 95 9.90 11.14 -7.76
N ALA A 96 8.92 10.29 -7.45
CA ALA A 96 8.83 8.93 -7.94
C ALA A 96 8.56 8.87 -9.44
N MET A 97 9.28 7.97 -10.12
CA MET A 97 8.97 7.52 -11.48
C MET A 97 7.62 6.80 -11.49
N ASN A 98 6.77 7.11 -12.46
CA ASN A 98 5.45 6.52 -12.62
C ASN A 98 5.47 5.39 -13.65
N GLY A 99 4.64 4.38 -13.41
CA GLY A 99 4.43 3.25 -14.30
C GLY A 99 3.56 3.63 -15.49
N ILE A 100 4.03 3.25 -16.67
CA ILE A 100 3.38 3.51 -17.96
C ILE A 100 3.60 2.34 -18.90
N LYS A 101 2.85 2.28 -20.00
CA LYS A 101 3.01 1.25 -21.02
C LYS A 101 4.47 1.19 -21.51
N GLY A 102 5.05 -0.01 -21.44
CA GLY A 102 6.46 -0.25 -21.75
C GLY A 102 7.43 -0.14 -20.56
N SER A 103 6.94 0.25 -19.39
CA SER A 103 7.68 0.10 -18.13
C SER A 103 7.75 -1.35 -17.67
N GLU A 104 8.66 -1.64 -16.76
CA GLU A 104 8.90 -2.98 -16.23
C GLU A 104 9.34 -2.92 -14.77
N PHE A 105 9.08 -3.98 -14.00
CA PHE A 105 9.84 -4.21 -12.78
C PHE A 105 11.09 -4.98 -13.17
N TYR A 106 12.26 -4.42 -12.86
CA TYR A 106 13.56 -4.90 -13.32
C TYR A 106 13.78 -6.38 -13.00
N ARG A 107 13.27 -6.85 -11.85
CA ARG A 107 13.46 -8.22 -11.38
C ARG A 107 12.20 -8.78 -10.75
N SER A 108 11.98 -10.06 -10.96
CA SER A 108 11.01 -10.87 -10.22
C SER A 108 11.73 -11.99 -9.45
N PHE A 109 11.10 -12.55 -8.41
CA PHE A 109 11.72 -13.40 -7.38
C PHE A 109 10.83 -14.59 -7.04
N GLY A 110 11.42 -15.68 -6.53
CA GLY A 110 10.71 -16.87 -6.03
C GLY A 110 10.90 -18.15 -6.85
N ASP A 111 11.59 -18.07 -7.99
CA ASP A 111 11.94 -19.19 -8.87
C ASP A 111 13.42 -19.60 -8.81
N GLU A 112 14.19 -19.04 -7.87
CA GLU A 112 15.61 -19.30 -7.66
C GLU A 112 15.97 -20.76 -7.35
N PRO A 113 15.11 -21.59 -6.72
CA PRO A 113 15.44 -23.00 -6.50
C PRO A 113 15.40 -23.86 -7.78
N GLY A 114 14.89 -23.32 -8.90
CA GLY A 114 14.94 -24.00 -10.19
C GLY A 114 16.35 -23.93 -10.80
N SER A 115 16.77 -24.96 -11.53
CA SER A 115 18.13 -25.01 -12.11
C SER A 115 18.19 -24.80 -13.62
N GLY A 116 17.06 -24.88 -14.33
CA GLY A 116 17.02 -24.86 -15.80
C GLY A 116 16.20 -23.73 -16.43
N GLY A 117 15.81 -22.71 -15.66
CA GLY A 117 14.98 -21.59 -16.11
C GLY A 117 13.50 -21.91 -16.21
N GLY A 118 12.68 -20.87 -16.38
CA GLY A 118 11.27 -21.02 -16.70
C GLY A 118 11.06 -21.87 -17.96
N VAL A 119 10.07 -22.77 -17.96
CA VAL A 119 9.82 -23.69 -19.09
C VAL A 119 9.64 -22.94 -20.41
N LYS A 120 8.94 -21.82 -20.37
CA LYS A 120 8.66 -20.94 -21.50
C LYS A 120 9.71 -19.84 -21.67
N SER A 121 10.21 -19.25 -20.58
CA SER A 121 11.12 -18.09 -20.66
C SER A 121 12.60 -18.44 -20.81
N GLY A 122 13.01 -19.62 -20.34
CA GLY A 122 14.39 -20.09 -20.29
C GLY A 122 15.31 -19.31 -19.35
N VAL A 123 14.75 -18.47 -18.48
CA VAL A 123 15.50 -17.56 -17.59
C VAL A 123 15.02 -17.69 -16.14
N HIS A 124 15.79 -17.09 -15.24
CA HIS A 124 15.46 -16.91 -13.82
C HIS A 124 15.59 -15.45 -13.44
N LEU A 125 14.78 -15.02 -12.47
CA LEU A 125 14.89 -13.69 -11.88
C LEU A 125 14.84 -12.56 -12.93
N ASP A 126 14.11 -12.75 -14.02
CA ASP A 126 13.99 -11.74 -15.09
C ASP A 126 12.82 -10.79 -14.79
N ARG A 127 12.65 -9.77 -15.62
CA ARG A 127 11.69 -8.68 -15.42
C ARG A 127 10.23 -9.14 -15.37
N ALA A 128 9.41 -8.32 -14.72
CA ALA A 128 7.95 -8.35 -14.86
C ALA A 128 7.46 -7.20 -15.75
N THR A 129 6.51 -7.47 -16.65
CA THR A 129 6.00 -6.51 -17.65
C THR A 129 4.48 -6.49 -17.65
N TRP A 130 3.89 -5.39 -18.12
CA TRP A 130 2.44 -5.17 -18.08
C TRP A 130 1.71 -5.81 -19.26
N LEU A 131 0.49 -6.31 -18.99
CA LEU A 131 -0.48 -6.79 -19.97
C LEU A 131 -1.68 -5.86 -20.13
N SER A 132 -1.98 -5.04 -19.12
CA SER A 132 -3.02 -4.03 -19.17
C SER A 132 -2.53 -2.70 -18.58
N TRP A 133 -3.29 -1.64 -18.88
CA TRP A 133 -3.01 -0.26 -18.51
C TRP A 133 -4.31 0.55 -18.59
N SER A 134 -4.30 1.79 -18.12
CA SER A 134 -5.42 2.73 -18.24
C SER A 134 -5.86 2.89 -19.70
N PRO A 135 -7.18 2.84 -20.00
CA PRO A 135 -7.67 3.02 -21.35
C PRO A 135 -7.61 4.47 -21.84
N ASN A 136 -7.58 5.45 -20.92
CA ASN A 136 -7.78 6.86 -21.25
C ASN A 136 -6.89 7.85 -20.48
N VAL A 137 -6.10 7.40 -19.51
CA VAL A 137 -5.14 8.26 -18.81
C VAL A 137 -3.73 7.94 -19.28
N PHE A 138 -3.02 9.00 -19.68
CA PHE A 138 -1.70 8.92 -20.27
C PHE A 138 -0.71 9.80 -19.50
N MET A 139 0.52 9.34 -19.40
CA MET A 139 1.68 10.16 -18.99
C MET A 139 2.75 9.99 -20.06
N GLU A 140 3.33 11.10 -20.51
CA GLU A 140 4.30 11.10 -21.63
C GLU A 140 3.76 10.41 -22.89
N GLY A 141 2.46 10.59 -23.18
CA GLY A 141 1.79 9.97 -24.32
C GLY A 141 1.59 8.44 -24.22
N ARG A 142 1.91 7.84 -23.06
CA ARG A 142 1.80 6.39 -22.83
C ARG A 142 0.78 6.10 -21.73
N ASN A 143 -0.01 5.05 -21.90
CA ASN A 143 -1.05 4.67 -20.94
C ASN A 143 -0.45 4.40 -19.55
N VAL A 144 -1.09 4.88 -18.50
CA VAL A 144 -0.63 4.72 -17.11
C VAL A 144 -0.93 3.32 -16.59
N THR A 145 -0.03 2.74 -15.79
CA THR A 145 -0.26 1.45 -15.12
C THR A 145 -0.77 1.65 -13.70
N ARG A 146 -1.70 0.79 -13.26
CA ARG A 146 -2.53 1.02 -12.08
C ARG A 146 -2.73 -0.27 -11.27
N LEU A 147 -3.37 -0.15 -10.11
CA LEU A 147 -3.91 -1.29 -9.36
C LEU A 147 -4.68 -2.23 -10.29
N THR A 148 -4.58 -3.53 -10.05
CA THR A 148 -5.21 -4.63 -10.81
C THR A 148 -4.74 -4.78 -12.25
N ASP A 149 -3.86 -3.92 -12.77
CA ASP A 149 -3.32 -4.10 -14.11
C ASP A 149 -2.48 -5.38 -14.16
N ARG A 150 -2.82 -6.26 -15.11
CA ARG A 150 -2.25 -7.60 -15.22
C ARG A 150 -0.79 -7.53 -15.63
N MET A 151 -0.01 -8.49 -15.17
CA MET A 151 1.43 -8.54 -15.48
C MET A 151 1.88 -9.95 -15.87
N LEU A 152 2.90 -10.00 -16.71
CA LEU A 152 3.75 -11.16 -16.95
C LEU A 152 4.95 -11.09 -16.02
N LEU A 153 5.34 -12.21 -15.43
CA LEU A 153 6.52 -12.30 -14.56
C LEU A 153 7.56 -13.22 -15.21
N ASN A 154 8.83 -13.05 -14.82
CA ASN A 154 9.95 -13.84 -15.29
C ASN A 154 10.03 -13.95 -16.82
N LYS A 155 10.01 -12.78 -17.50
CA LYS A 155 9.98 -12.69 -18.97
C LYS A 155 8.80 -13.46 -19.61
N GLY A 156 7.66 -13.49 -18.92
CA GLY A 156 6.42 -14.09 -19.41
C GLY A 156 6.36 -15.60 -19.31
N ASN A 157 7.15 -16.19 -18.40
CA ASN A 157 6.99 -17.59 -18.02
C ASN A 157 5.66 -17.82 -17.28
N THR A 158 5.28 -16.86 -16.44
CA THR A 158 4.01 -16.88 -15.72
C THR A 158 3.26 -15.56 -15.83
N ILE A 159 2.00 -15.59 -15.42
CA ILE A 159 1.07 -14.46 -15.43
C ILE A 159 0.55 -14.19 -14.01
N SER A 160 0.35 -12.92 -13.72
CA SER A 160 -0.52 -12.43 -12.67
C SER A 160 -1.81 -11.90 -13.27
N ALA A 161 -2.86 -12.71 -13.19
CA ALA A 161 -4.21 -12.34 -13.60
C ALA A 161 -4.89 -11.38 -12.62
N GLY A 162 -4.46 -11.41 -11.35
CA GLY A 162 -4.87 -10.47 -10.30
C GLY A 162 -4.17 -9.11 -10.40
N GLY A 163 -3.04 -9.07 -11.11
CA GLY A 163 -2.33 -7.83 -11.45
C GLY A 163 -1.61 -7.19 -10.27
N TYR A 164 -1.19 -5.95 -10.49
CA TYR A 164 -0.47 -5.14 -9.52
C TYR A 164 -1.34 -4.75 -8.31
N PHE A 165 -0.76 -4.78 -7.12
CA PHE A 165 -1.44 -4.54 -5.86
C PHE A 165 -0.67 -3.53 -5.01
N THR A 166 -1.34 -2.54 -4.42
CA THR A 166 -0.72 -1.49 -3.57
C THR A 166 -1.46 -1.26 -2.25
N GLY A 167 -2.48 -2.06 -1.95
CA GLY A 167 -3.46 -1.76 -0.90
C GLY A 167 -4.52 -0.72 -1.31
N PRO A 168 -5.54 -0.48 -0.47
CA PRO A 168 -6.56 0.53 -0.72
C PRO A 168 -5.96 1.95 -0.70
N VAL A 169 -6.47 2.84 -1.55
CA VAL A 169 -6.22 4.29 -1.45
C VAL A 169 -6.74 4.73 -0.08
N ARG A 170 -5.93 5.41 0.75
CA ARG A 170 -6.49 6.13 1.91
C ARG A 170 -7.32 7.28 1.37
N ASP A 171 -8.59 7.36 1.74
CA ASP A 171 -9.44 8.47 1.34
C ASP A 171 -8.77 9.78 1.80
N LYS A 172 -8.34 10.63 0.86
CA LYS A 172 -7.78 11.96 1.18
C LYS A 172 -8.69 12.82 2.04
N LYS A 173 -9.99 12.48 2.09
CA LYS A 173 -10.98 13.17 2.90
C LYS A 173 -10.58 13.22 4.39
N ASN A 174 -9.91 12.18 4.90
CA ASN A 174 -9.55 12.11 6.32
C ASN A 174 -8.11 12.58 6.61
N GLU A 175 -7.36 13.06 5.62
CA GLU A 175 -5.94 13.41 5.77
C GLU A 175 -5.70 14.40 6.92
N ASP A 176 -6.48 15.50 6.96
CA ASP A 176 -6.40 16.50 8.01
C ASP A 176 -6.68 15.90 9.41
N LEU A 177 -7.70 15.04 9.52
CA LEU A 177 -8.05 14.39 10.79
C LEU A 177 -6.95 13.43 11.25
N LEU A 178 -6.38 12.65 10.33
CA LEU A 178 -5.31 11.70 10.61
C LEU A 178 -4.02 12.42 11.04
N GLU A 179 -3.68 13.53 10.38
CA GLU A 179 -2.54 14.36 10.75
C GLU A 179 -2.73 14.95 12.15
N GLU A 180 -3.92 15.48 12.44
CA GLU A 180 -4.24 16.06 13.75
C GLU A 180 -4.33 15.02 14.86
N PHE A 181 -4.81 13.80 14.55
CA PHE A 181 -4.73 12.66 15.46
C PHE A 181 -3.27 12.37 15.83
N CYS A 182 -2.37 12.32 14.84
CA CYS A 182 -0.96 12.11 15.09
C CYS A 182 -0.32 13.25 15.89
N LYS A 183 -0.61 14.53 15.57
CA LYS A 183 -0.12 15.68 16.36
C LYS A 183 -0.58 15.60 17.82
N ALA A 184 -1.86 15.29 18.03
CA ALA A 184 -2.42 15.13 19.37
C ALA A 184 -1.72 14.01 20.14
N ALA A 185 -1.56 12.84 19.52
CA ALA A 185 -0.90 11.68 20.11
C ALA A 185 0.58 11.95 20.42
N CYS A 186 1.32 12.59 19.51
CA CYS A 186 2.71 12.99 19.73
C CYS A 186 2.85 13.98 20.88
N ALA A 187 1.96 14.97 20.98
CA ALA A 187 1.94 15.90 22.10
C ALA A 187 1.66 15.19 23.44
N CYS A 188 0.76 14.21 23.46
CA CYS A 188 0.48 13.39 24.64
C CYS A 188 1.67 12.51 25.03
N LEU A 189 2.38 11.96 24.04
CA LEU A 189 3.62 11.21 24.28
C LEU A 189 4.72 12.10 24.87
N ALA A 190 4.91 13.30 24.31
CA ALA A 190 5.90 14.26 24.79
C ALA A 190 5.62 14.70 26.23
N ALA A 191 4.34 14.90 26.58
CA ALA A 191 3.90 15.24 27.93
C ALA A 191 3.95 14.07 28.92
N GLY A 192 4.22 12.85 28.47
CA GLY A 192 4.19 11.64 29.32
C GLY A 192 2.77 11.21 29.72
N THR A 193 1.73 11.76 29.09
CA THR A 193 0.31 11.51 29.39
C THR A 193 -0.38 10.70 28.29
N MET A 194 0.38 9.85 27.58
CA MET A 194 -0.12 9.07 26.45
C MET A 194 -1.24 8.11 26.87
N ASN A 195 -2.48 8.46 26.52
CA ASN A 195 -3.68 7.67 26.68
C ASN A 195 -4.83 8.24 25.83
N GLN A 196 -5.91 7.47 25.67
CA GLN A 196 -7.05 7.85 24.84
C GLN A 196 -7.69 9.18 25.28
N ARG A 197 -7.72 9.45 26.59
CA ARG A 197 -8.28 10.70 27.13
C ARG A 197 -7.50 11.94 26.70
N CYS A 198 -6.18 11.86 26.70
CA CYS A 198 -5.31 12.97 26.29
C CYS A 198 -5.49 13.29 24.81
N VAL A 199 -5.51 12.25 23.96
CA VAL A 199 -5.70 12.43 22.51
C VAL A 199 -7.09 12.97 22.20
N ALA A 200 -8.13 12.40 22.80
CA ALA A 200 -9.50 12.87 22.68
C ALA A 200 -9.67 14.33 23.13
N ALA A 201 -9.04 14.74 24.23
CA ALA A 201 -9.10 16.12 24.71
C ALA A 201 -8.51 17.11 23.69
N LYS A 202 -7.33 16.79 23.13
CA LYS A 202 -6.67 17.63 22.11
C LYS A 202 -7.45 17.71 20.81
N LEU A 203 -7.98 16.58 20.33
CA LEU A 203 -8.82 16.54 19.14
C LEU A 203 -10.11 17.34 19.32
N LYS A 204 -10.71 17.29 20.51
CA LYS A 204 -11.90 18.08 20.84
C LYS A 204 -11.60 19.58 20.86
N GLU A 205 -10.46 19.99 21.40
CA GLU A 205 -10.01 21.38 21.38
C GLU A 205 -9.76 21.86 19.94
N TRP A 206 -9.07 21.06 19.13
CA TRP A 206 -8.82 21.35 17.72
C TRP A 206 -10.13 21.46 16.92
N ALA A 207 -11.06 20.50 17.09
CA ALA A 207 -12.32 20.50 16.39
C ALA A 207 -13.14 21.76 16.70
N LYS A 208 -13.21 22.12 17.99
CA LYS A 208 -13.88 23.35 18.45
C LYS A 208 -13.22 24.60 17.87
N ALA A 209 -11.89 24.68 17.88
CA ALA A 209 -11.15 25.84 17.37
C ALA A 209 -11.34 26.05 15.86
N ASN A 210 -11.58 24.98 15.11
CA ASN A 210 -11.70 25.00 13.65
C ASN A 210 -13.14 24.82 13.14
N GLY A 211 -14.13 24.80 14.04
CA GLY A 211 -15.54 24.63 13.66
C GLY A 211 -15.83 23.30 12.96
N LYS A 212 -15.11 22.22 13.33
CA LYS A 212 -15.25 20.88 12.75
C LYS A 212 -16.26 20.04 13.52
N ASN A 213 -17.04 19.22 12.80
CA ASN A 213 -17.97 18.25 13.38
C ASN A 213 -17.26 16.92 13.70
N VAL A 214 -16.17 17.02 14.48
CA VAL A 214 -15.34 15.90 14.91
C VAL A 214 -15.55 15.65 16.39
N TYR A 215 -16.01 14.45 16.71
CA TYR A 215 -16.47 14.08 18.04
C TYR A 215 -15.71 12.88 18.57
N PRO A 216 -14.73 13.12 19.46
CA PRO A 216 -14.14 12.05 20.24
C PRO A 216 -15.17 11.42 21.18
N GLU A 217 -15.12 10.10 21.33
CA GLU A 217 -15.98 9.32 22.23
C GLU A 217 -17.50 9.41 21.98
N ALA A 218 -17.94 9.57 20.72
CA ALA A 218 -19.35 9.54 20.37
C ALA A 218 -20.01 8.17 20.65
N THR A 219 -21.18 8.13 21.30
CA THR A 219 -21.83 6.86 21.67
C THR A 219 -22.75 6.34 20.58
N TYR A 220 -22.59 5.06 20.22
CA TYR A 220 -23.51 4.27 19.41
C TYR A 220 -24.26 3.25 20.27
N VAL A 221 -25.56 3.11 20.01
CA VAL A 221 -26.44 2.15 20.69
C VAL A 221 -27.21 1.31 19.67
N ARG A 222 -27.58 0.09 20.04
CA ARG A 222 -28.47 -0.75 19.25
C ARG A 222 -29.91 -0.34 19.51
N SER A 223 -30.53 0.39 18.59
CA SER A 223 -31.87 0.98 18.77
C SER A 223 -32.81 0.81 17.58
N GLY A 224 -32.34 0.26 16.44
CA GLY A 224 -33.22 -0.05 15.32
C GLY A 224 -34.12 -1.28 15.56
N PRO A 225 -35.17 -1.48 14.75
CA PRO A 225 -36.10 -2.62 14.88
C PRO A 225 -35.42 -3.99 14.70
N LYS A 226 -34.25 -4.02 14.03
CA LYS A 226 -33.40 -5.21 13.89
C LYS A 226 -32.15 -5.18 14.81
N GLY A 227 -32.14 -4.28 15.79
CA GLY A 227 -30.99 -4.04 16.66
C GLY A 227 -29.80 -3.41 15.93
N GLU A 228 -30.08 -2.49 15.01
CA GLU A 228 -29.07 -1.73 14.25
C GLU A 228 -28.36 -0.73 15.15
N TRP A 229 -27.07 -0.51 14.88
CA TRP A 229 -26.29 0.53 15.51
C TRP A 229 -26.69 1.90 15.00
N ARG A 230 -27.03 2.79 15.93
CA ARG A 230 -27.32 4.19 15.64
C ARG A 230 -26.57 5.07 16.61
N LEU A 231 -26.12 6.21 16.12
CA LEU A 231 -25.59 7.26 16.97
C LEU A 231 -26.67 7.64 18.00
N LEU A 232 -26.30 7.73 19.28
CA LEU A 232 -27.24 8.00 20.38
C LEU A 232 -27.87 9.41 20.26
N GLY A 233 -27.35 10.23 19.36
CA GLY A 233 -27.89 11.52 18.95
C GLY A 233 -27.15 12.71 19.56
N GLU A 234 -27.50 13.89 19.07
CA GLU A 234 -27.02 15.18 19.53
C GLU A 234 -27.77 15.64 20.79
N ARG A 235 -27.09 16.44 21.60
CA ARG A 235 -27.70 17.28 22.63
C ARG A 235 -28.23 18.55 21.97
N ALA A 236 -29.03 19.31 22.73
CA ALA A 236 -29.59 20.59 22.26
C ALA A 236 -28.53 21.63 21.88
N ASP A 237 -27.29 21.47 22.34
CA ASP A 237 -26.14 22.32 22.02
C ASP A 237 -25.33 21.81 20.80
N GLY A 238 -25.83 20.81 20.07
CA GLY A 238 -25.14 20.18 18.93
C GLY A 238 -24.04 19.19 19.33
N SER A 239 -23.74 19.01 20.62
CA SER A 239 -22.73 18.04 21.06
C SER A 239 -23.26 16.61 21.04
N LEU A 240 -22.45 15.64 20.59
CA LEU A 240 -22.85 14.23 20.66
C LEU A 240 -22.91 13.70 22.10
N ARG A 241 -23.87 12.82 22.34
CA ARG A 241 -24.00 12.12 23.63
C ARG A 241 -22.82 11.17 23.84
N THR A 242 -22.22 11.29 25.02
CA THR A 242 -21.07 10.49 25.50
C THR A 242 -21.45 9.52 26.63
N SER A 243 -22.73 9.44 26.98
CA SER A 243 -23.25 8.47 27.95
C SER A 243 -22.98 7.06 27.44
N ARG A 244 -22.61 6.12 28.32
CA ARG A 244 -22.30 4.73 27.96
C ARG A 244 -23.34 3.73 28.51
N PRO A 245 -24.57 3.68 27.95
CA PRO A 245 -25.55 2.65 28.32
C PRO A 245 -24.98 1.23 28.16
N PRO A 246 -25.52 0.24 28.89
CA PRO A 246 -25.15 -1.16 28.70
C PRO A 246 -25.30 -1.58 27.23
N GLY A 247 -24.26 -2.25 26.69
CA GLY A 247 -24.24 -2.70 25.29
C GLY A 247 -23.92 -1.62 24.26
N SER A 248 -23.62 -0.38 24.68
CA SER A 248 -23.15 0.67 23.78
C SER A 248 -21.71 0.43 23.28
N ARG A 249 -21.35 1.18 22.24
CA ARG A 249 -20.01 1.22 21.65
C ARG A 249 -19.59 2.66 21.44
N VAL A 250 -18.30 2.91 21.62
CA VAL A 250 -17.71 4.24 21.58
C VAL A 250 -16.40 4.13 20.81
N PRO A 251 -16.39 4.42 19.50
CA PRO A 251 -15.14 4.55 18.77
C PRO A 251 -14.36 5.77 19.29
N ASP A 252 -13.05 5.78 19.02
CA ASP A 252 -12.20 6.87 19.50
C ASP A 252 -12.60 8.22 18.90
N VAL A 253 -12.92 8.26 17.60
CA VAL A 253 -13.40 9.46 16.91
C VAL A 253 -14.54 9.14 15.95
N THR A 254 -15.56 10.00 15.93
CA THR A 254 -16.56 10.10 14.86
C THR A 254 -16.43 11.45 14.18
N ASP A 255 -16.08 11.47 12.91
CA ASP A 255 -16.01 12.65 12.06
C ASP A 255 -17.22 12.69 11.13
N LEU A 256 -18.13 13.63 11.39
CA LEU A 256 -19.32 13.82 10.57
C LEU A 256 -19.06 14.69 9.33
N ASP A 257 -17.99 15.47 9.31
CA ASP A 257 -17.60 16.28 8.14
C ASP A 257 -17.09 15.37 7.02
N ASN A 258 -16.20 14.44 7.36
CA ASN A 258 -15.60 13.50 6.42
C ASN A 258 -16.30 12.15 6.36
N LYS A 259 -17.42 12.01 7.10
CA LYS A 259 -18.23 10.79 7.20
C LYS A 259 -17.39 9.56 7.55
N SER A 260 -16.64 9.61 8.65
CA SER A 260 -15.78 8.52 9.08
C SER A 260 -15.86 8.22 10.58
N ILE A 261 -15.62 6.96 10.92
CA ILE A 261 -15.33 6.48 12.26
C ILE A 261 -13.85 6.10 12.28
N VAL A 262 -13.11 6.65 13.23
CA VAL A 262 -11.68 6.35 13.39
C VAL A 262 -11.47 5.59 14.71
N GLU A 263 -10.78 4.46 14.62
CA GLU A 263 -10.24 3.72 15.76
C GLU A 263 -8.72 3.91 15.80
N GLY A 264 -8.24 4.50 16.89
CA GLY A 264 -6.83 4.82 17.12
C GLY A 264 -6.20 3.86 18.12
N LYS A 265 -5.08 3.23 17.76
CA LYS A 265 -4.29 2.43 18.70
C LYS A 265 -3.07 3.17 19.17
N LEU A 266 -3.12 3.55 20.45
CA LEU A 266 -2.05 4.28 21.09
C LEU A 266 -1.00 3.33 21.65
N SER A 267 0.27 3.68 21.50
CA SER A 267 1.38 3.02 22.15
C SER A 267 2.23 4.05 22.90
N ASN A 268 2.91 3.64 23.96
CA ASN A 268 3.92 4.45 24.63
C ASN A 268 5.21 3.63 24.74
N PRO A 269 6.22 3.91 23.89
CA PRO A 269 7.47 3.17 23.92
C PRO A 269 8.26 3.36 25.22
N LYS A 270 8.04 4.48 25.95
CA LYS A 270 8.75 4.75 27.22
C LYS A 270 8.23 3.91 28.38
N THR A 271 6.95 3.56 28.37
CA THR A 271 6.30 2.80 29.46
C THR A 271 5.93 1.38 29.06
N GLY A 272 6.03 1.03 27.78
CA GLY A 272 5.58 -0.25 27.23
C GLY A 272 4.06 -0.37 27.07
N PHE A 273 3.30 0.70 27.29
CA PHE A 273 1.85 0.71 27.07
C PHE A 273 1.54 0.46 25.59
N LYS A 274 0.58 -0.43 25.30
CA LYS A 274 0.10 -0.68 23.95
C LYS A 274 -1.38 -1.03 23.98
N ASP A 275 -2.19 -0.19 23.35
CA ASP A 275 -3.58 -0.50 23.04
C ASP A 275 -3.63 -1.51 21.90
N ARG A 276 -4.40 -2.59 22.07
CA ARG A 276 -4.50 -3.68 21.09
C ARG A 276 -5.89 -3.69 20.46
N TYR A 277 -5.94 -4.03 19.19
CA TYR A 277 -7.22 -4.28 18.52
C TYR A 277 -7.93 -5.50 19.13
N ASN A 278 -9.21 -5.34 19.39
CA ASN A 278 -10.11 -6.45 19.70
C ASN A 278 -10.93 -6.78 18.44
N PRO A 279 -10.76 -7.96 17.83
CA PRO A 279 -11.46 -8.34 16.60
C PRO A 279 -12.99 -8.24 16.69
N GLY A 280 -13.56 -8.50 17.88
CA GLY A 280 -14.99 -8.37 18.11
C GLY A 280 -15.48 -6.93 17.98
N GLN A 281 -14.72 -5.98 18.54
CA GLN A 281 -15.03 -4.54 18.49
C GLN A 281 -14.87 -3.98 17.07
N GLU A 282 -13.87 -4.43 16.33
CA GLU A 282 -13.69 -4.01 14.95
C GLU A 282 -14.90 -4.36 14.07
N SER A 283 -15.43 -5.59 14.20
CA SER A 283 -16.61 -6.00 13.45
C SER A 283 -17.86 -5.16 13.80
N ASP A 284 -17.96 -4.71 15.05
CA ASP A 284 -19.00 -3.76 15.47
C ASP A 284 -18.79 -2.42 14.76
N TYR A 285 -17.57 -1.88 14.77
CA TYR A 285 -17.28 -0.56 14.20
C TYR A 285 -17.47 -0.48 12.68
N GLN A 286 -17.10 -1.54 11.95
CA GLN A 286 -17.38 -1.63 10.52
C GLN A 286 -18.90 -1.66 10.23
N ARG A 287 -19.67 -2.41 11.04
CA ARG A 287 -21.14 -2.42 10.93
C ARG A 287 -21.75 -1.07 11.28
N MET A 288 -21.26 -0.43 12.35
CA MET A 288 -21.69 0.91 12.77
C MET A 288 -21.49 1.92 11.65
N ALA A 289 -20.28 1.96 11.08
CA ALA A 289 -19.95 2.87 9.99
C ALA A 289 -20.92 2.66 8.81
N LYS A 290 -21.07 1.40 8.35
CA LYS A 290 -21.99 1.06 7.24
C LYS A 290 -23.45 1.44 7.53
N GLN A 291 -23.94 1.22 8.75
CA GLN A 291 -25.34 1.49 9.12
C GLN A 291 -25.64 3.00 9.29
N ASN A 292 -24.61 3.84 9.39
CA ASN A 292 -24.75 5.29 9.59
C ASN A 292 -24.18 6.10 8.41
N ASP A 293 -23.95 5.48 7.24
CA ASP A 293 -23.36 6.13 6.05
C ASP A 293 -21.97 6.76 6.30
N LEU A 294 -21.14 6.06 7.09
CA LEU A 294 -19.76 6.44 7.41
C LEU A 294 -18.76 5.38 6.89
N THR A 295 -17.49 5.75 6.73
CA THR A 295 -16.38 4.82 6.51
C THR A 295 -15.66 4.49 7.82
N PHE A 296 -15.05 3.31 7.92
CA PHE A 296 -14.25 2.93 9.09
C PHE A 296 -12.76 3.04 8.76
N GLU A 297 -12.01 3.75 9.60
CA GLU A 297 -10.56 3.90 9.48
C GLU A 297 -9.82 3.45 10.73
N LYS A 298 -8.63 2.90 10.49
CA LYS A 298 -7.70 2.50 11.54
C LYS A 298 -6.46 3.37 11.50
N VAL A 299 -6.01 3.77 12.68
CA VAL A 299 -4.80 4.55 12.89
C VAL A 299 -3.99 3.89 13.98
N ASP A 300 -2.80 3.41 13.64
CA ASP A 300 -1.83 3.01 14.66
C ASP A 300 -0.98 4.22 15.02
N PHE A 301 -0.81 4.50 16.30
CA PHE A 301 0.09 5.56 16.75
C PHE A 301 1.53 5.29 16.31
N ASP A 302 1.91 4.02 16.19
CA ASP A 302 3.23 3.66 15.71
C ASP A 302 3.46 4.25 14.27
N ASP A 303 2.39 4.48 13.49
CA ASP A 303 2.46 5.12 12.17
C ASP A 303 2.75 6.64 12.24
N CYS A 304 2.58 7.28 13.39
CA CYS A 304 2.77 8.71 13.58
C CYS A 304 4.25 9.08 13.65
N ASP A 305 4.66 10.04 12.83
CA ASP A 305 6.03 10.55 12.79
C ASP A 305 6.23 11.72 13.77
N CYS A 306 6.35 11.39 15.07
CA CYS A 306 6.55 12.42 16.10
C CYS A 306 7.92 13.12 16.03
N ASP A 307 8.90 12.53 15.34
CA ASP A 307 10.28 13.01 15.28
C ASP A 307 10.63 13.67 13.92
N GLY A 308 9.70 13.71 12.97
CA GLY A 308 9.92 14.20 11.61
C GLY A 308 10.88 13.35 10.76
N LYS A 309 11.09 12.07 11.13
CA LYS A 309 12.03 11.12 10.51
C LYS A 309 11.33 10.00 9.69
N GLY A 310 10.02 10.11 9.49
CA GLY A 310 9.13 9.09 8.93
C GLY A 310 8.72 8.00 9.95
N ARG A 311 7.88 7.05 9.52
CA ARG A 311 7.38 5.92 10.36
C ARG A 311 8.50 5.28 11.17
N SER A 312 8.26 4.88 12.42
CA SER A 312 9.33 4.31 13.27
C SER A 312 9.90 3.01 12.70
N LYS A 313 11.18 2.72 12.97
CA LYS A 313 11.85 1.48 12.51
C LYS A 313 11.12 0.22 12.99
N GLU A 314 10.58 0.25 14.21
CA GLU A 314 9.77 -0.84 14.78
C GLU A 314 8.49 -1.10 13.98
N VAL A 315 7.82 -0.07 13.44
CA VAL A 315 6.62 -0.23 12.59
C VAL A 315 6.97 -0.98 11.33
N ARG A 316 8.00 -0.50 10.63
CA ARG A 316 8.45 -1.08 9.35
C ARG A 316 8.81 -2.55 9.51
N LYS A 317 9.42 -2.89 10.66
CA LYS A 317 9.75 -4.27 11.01
C LYS A 317 8.50 -5.11 11.29
N ARG A 318 7.54 -4.61 12.08
CA ARG A 318 6.30 -5.34 12.38
C ARG A 318 5.40 -5.52 11.17
N GLU A 319 5.27 -4.51 10.31
CA GLU A 319 4.52 -4.61 9.06
C GLU A 319 5.17 -5.63 8.11
N ALA A 320 6.51 -5.65 8.03
CA ALA A 320 7.24 -6.67 7.28
C ALA A 320 7.05 -8.08 7.86
N GLU A 321 7.02 -8.22 9.19
CA GLU A 321 6.77 -9.49 9.90
C GLU A 321 5.32 -9.98 9.69
N GLN A 322 4.33 -9.09 9.85
CA GLN A 322 2.90 -9.37 9.63
C GLN A 322 2.65 -9.76 8.16
N ALA A 323 3.24 -9.04 7.20
CA ALA A 323 3.16 -9.38 5.78
C ALA A 323 3.78 -10.77 5.48
N ALA A 324 4.88 -11.12 6.15
CA ALA A 324 5.47 -12.46 6.04
C ALA A 324 4.59 -13.56 6.66
N GLN A 325 3.86 -13.24 7.73
CA GLN A 325 2.97 -14.17 8.43
C GLN A 325 1.67 -14.40 7.66
N ASP A 326 1.06 -13.34 7.11
CA ASP A 326 -0.10 -13.43 6.22
C ASP A 326 0.25 -14.20 4.93
N LEU A 327 1.49 -14.06 4.44
CA LEU A 327 2.03 -14.84 3.33
C LEU A 327 2.09 -16.34 3.68
N SER A 328 2.56 -16.70 4.88
CA SER A 328 2.61 -18.09 5.37
C SER A 328 1.21 -18.70 5.52
N VAL A 329 0.25 -17.95 6.05
CA VAL A 329 -1.14 -18.41 6.21
C VAL A 329 -1.80 -18.62 4.84
N ALA A 330 -1.61 -17.67 3.91
CA ALA A 330 -2.11 -17.80 2.55
C ALA A 330 -1.49 -19.00 1.79
N GLN A 331 -0.19 -19.27 1.99
CA GLN A 331 0.49 -20.45 1.44
C GLN A 331 -0.10 -21.76 1.97
N THR A 332 -0.42 -21.81 3.27
CA THR A 332 -1.02 -22.99 3.90
C THR A 332 -2.44 -23.21 3.39
N LEU A 333 -3.25 -22.17 3.31
CA LEU A 333 -4.62 -22.25 2.77
C LEU A 333 -4.65 -22.66 1.29
N MET A 334 -3.73 -22.13 0.47
CA MET A 334 -3.60 -22.52 -0.94
C MET A 334 -3.13 -23.97 -1.11
N SER A 335 -2.23 -24.45 -0.25
CA SER A 335 -1.80 -25.86 -0.24
C SER A 335 -2.95 -26.81 0.11
N VAL A 336 -3.76 -26.45 1.11
CA VAL A 336 -4.96 -27.21 1.50
C VAL A 336 -6.01 -27.20 0.38
N ALA A 337 -6.26 -26.06 -0.26
CA ALA A 337 -7.16 -25.95 -1.41
C ALA A 337 -6.68 -26.79 -2.61
N SER A 338 -5.37 -26.80 -2.88
CA SER A 338 -4.76 -27.62 -3.93
C SER A 338 -4.86 -29.12 -3.63
N PHE A 339 -4.75 -29.50 -2.35
CA PHE A 339 -4.94 -30.89 -1.91
C PHE A 339 -6.40 -31.35 -2.02
N ALA A 340 -7.36 -30.47 -1.68
CA ALA A 340 -8.79 -30.72 -1.86
C ALA A 340 -9.18 -30.88 -3.33
N ALA A 341 -8.66 -30.01 -4.21
CA ALA A 341 -8.88 -30.08 -5.66
C ALA A 341 -8.32 -31.38 -6.29
N ARG A 342 -7.23 -31.94 -5.74
CA ARG A 342 -6.69 -33.24 -6.17
C ARG A 342 -7.55 -34.44 -5.76
N ARG A 343 -8.31 -34.32 -4.66
CA ARG A 343 -9.16 -35.41 -4.14
C ARG A 343 -10.53 -35.48 -4.82
N ASN A 344 -11.07 -34.35 -5.31
CA ASN A 344 -12.34 -34.34 -6.02
C ASN A 344 -12.36 -33.27 -7.15
N PRO A 345 -11.70 -33.52 -8.28
CA PRO A 345 -11.58 -32.54 -9.36
C PRO A 345 -12.92 -32.24 -10.06
N VAL A 346 -13.89 -33.14 -9.97
CA VAL A 346 -15.22 -32.99 -10.62
C VAL A 346 -16.18 -32.16 -9.76
N GLY A 347 -16.13 -32.30 -8.43
CA GLY A 347 -17.01 -31.54 -7.52
C GLY A 347 -16.76 -30.03 -7.53
N LEU A 348 -15.48 -29.62 -7.48
CA LEU A 348 -15.12 -28.19 -7.48
C LEU A 348 -15.43 -27.48 -8.82
N PHE A 349 -15.36 -28.22 -9.93
CA PHE A 349 -15.66 -27.69 -11.26
C PHE A 349 -17.16 -27.46 -11.45
N LEU A 350 -18.02 -28.32 -10.86
CA LEU A 350 -19.46 -28.09 -10.83
C LEU A 350 -19.85 -26.93 -9.89
N ASP A 351 -19.23 -26.80 -8.71
CA ASP A 351 -19.56 -25.68 -7.79
C ASP A 351 -19.15 -24.30 -8.34
N MET A 352 -18.07 -24.23 -9.13
CA MET A 352 -17.69 -22.99 -9.84
C MET A 352 -18.59 -22.67 -11.04
N LEU A 353 -19.20 -23.68 -11.68
CA LEU A 353 -20.11 -23.48 -12.81
C LEU A 353 -21.55 -23.18 -12.36
N PHE A 354 -21.96 -23.59 -11.16
CA PHE A 354 -23.34 -23.48 -10.67
C PHE A 354 -23.57 -22.47 -9.55
N THR A 355 -22.53 -21.73 -9.09
CA THR A 355 -22.76 -20.57 -8.23
C THR A 355 -23.20 -19.38 -9.09
N ALA A 356 -24.48 -19.40 -9.44
CA ALA A 356 -25.20 -18.24 -9.93
C ALA A 356 -24.96 -17.05 -9.00
N SER A 357 -24.55 -15.95 -9.62
CA SER A 357 -24.60 -14.59 -9.11
C SER A 357 -25.87 -14.33 -8.28
N PRO A 358 -25.79 -13.76 -7.07
CA PRO A 358 -26.80 -12.85 -6.61
C PRO A 358 -26.42 -11.45 -7.11
N ALA A 359 -27.36 -10.89 -7.85
CA ALA A 359 -27.40 -9.55 -8.41
C ALA A 359 -26.74 -8.46 -7.54
N TYR A 360 -26.00 -7.57 -8.21
CA TYR A 360 -26.04 -6.13 -7.97
C TYR A 360 -26.21 -5.43 -9.31
#